data_AF-A0A3B9CUN7-F1
#
_entry.id   AF-A0A3B9CUN7-F1
#
_cell.length_a   1.000
_cell.length_b   1.000
_cell.length_c   1.000
_cell.angle_alpha   90.00
_cell.angle_beta   90.00
_cell.angle_gamma   90.00
#
_symmetry.space_group_name_H-M   'P 1'
#
loop_
_entity.id
_entity.type
_entity.pdbx_description
1 polymer ?
#
loop_
_entity_poly.entity_id
_entity_poly.type
_entity_poly.pdbx_seq_one_letter_code
_entity_poly.pdbx_strand_id
1 'polypeptide(L)'
;MSGSDSAAEDEWFDGSSDESSPFDAPESSAPPPQRITNDPSVFEEPWMRTGNSVMHGRPESPEVPGEADPESSVWDEPGLSLQLSGDIPADGLTWHRWAEQNQARTSLTTSLGVTLLVAICSGLLAILGTLIIQAGGGNAFVLLAIGAPIVEETMKIGLTIWVVEKRPWLFRWRGQILLCGMCSGMVFAAIENVIYLTILIPNPSAAIVTWRWTVCVLLHTGCSSLAALGATRVWSESRRLQRQPQLSDGAAWIVAAMLCHGIYNTAALVLAWAGHTF
;
A
#
# COMPACT_ATOMS: atom_id res chain seq x y z
N MET A 1 -29.52 -28.66 -65.29
CA MET A 1 -30.40 -27.49 -65.08
C MET A 1 -29.74 -26.68 -63.97
N SER A 2 -28.74 -25.82 -64.21
CA SER A 2 -28.66 -24.58 -65.02
C SER A 2 -29.46 -23.40 -64.44
N GLY A 3 -28.78 -22.25 -64.28
CA GLY A 3 -29.28 -20.95 -63.81
C GLY A 3 -28.51 -20.54 -62.56
N SER A 4 -27.39 -19.80 -62.54
CA SER A 4 -27.04 -18.51 -63.16
C SER A 4 -28.11 -17.45 -62.98
N ASP A 5 -27.85 -16.45 -62.12
CA ASP A 5 -28.08 -15.05 -62.47
C ASP A 5 -27.24 -14.10 -61.59
N SER A 6 -26.76 -13.08 -62.29
CA SER A 6 -25.81 -12.04 -61.92
C SER A 6 -26.47 -10.68 -62.14
N ALA A 7 -26.32 -9.74 -61.19
CA ALA A 7 -26.33 -8.28 -61.38
C ALA A 7 -25.91 -7.67 -60.03
N ALA A 8 -24.79 -6.95 -59.84
CA ALA A 8 -24.28 -5.75 -60.52
C ALA A 8 -25.17 -4.52 -60.31
N GLU A 9 -24.70 -3.62 -59.42
CA GLU A 9 -24.94 -2.16 -59.29
C GLU A 9 -24.20 -1.74 -58.00
N ASP A 10 -22.95 -1.26 -58.03
CA ASP A 10 -22.39 0.02 -58.52
C ASP A 10 -23.05 1.28 -57.92
N GLU A 11 -22.91 1.46 -56.60
CA GLU A 11 -23.06 2.76 -55.92
C GLU A 11 -21.70 3.26 -55.41
N TRP A 12 -21.04 4.04 -56.28
CA TRP A 12 -20.50 5.38 -56.02
C TRP A 12 -20.19 5.74 -54.55
N PHE A 13 -18.96 5.45 -54.12
CA PHE A 13 -18.34 6.12 -52.97
C PHE A 13 -17.79 7.47 -53.43
N ASP A 14 -18.49 8.55 -53.09
CA ASP A 14 -18.00 9.92 -53.18
C ASP A 14 -16.93 10.14 -52.10
N GLY A 15 -15.68 10.24 -52.55
CA GLY A 15 -14.52 10.50 -51.71
C GLY A 15 -14.42 12.00 -51.39
N SER A 16 -15.15 12.45 -50.37
CA SER A 16 -14.81 13.70 -49.67
C SER A 16 -13.83 13.38 -48.54
N SER A 17 -12.53 13.48 -48.83
CA SER A 17 -11.43 13.33 -47.88
C SER A 17 -11.29 14.58 -47.00
N ASP A 18 -12.27 14.84 -46.14
CA ASP A 18 -12.06 15.68 -44.96
C ASP A 18 -11.56 14.79 -43.82
N GLU A 19 -10.33 14.29 -43.97
CA GLU A 19 -9.54 13.73 -42.88
C GLU A 19 -9.10 14.89 -41.96
N SER A 20 -10.04 15.45 -41.20
CA SER A 20 -9.70 16.10 -39.94
C SER A 20 -9.56 14.99 -38.90
N SER A 21 -8.32 14.75 -38.48
CA SER A 21 -8.05 13.75 -37.47
C SER A 21 -8.74 14.19 -36.17
N PRO A 22 -9.43 13.30 -35.45
CA PRO A 22 -9.97 13.62 -34.12
C PRO A 22 -8.87 13.96 -33.09
N PHE A 23 -7.60 13.87 -33.50
CA PHE A 23 -6.43 14.27 -32.72
C PHE A 23 -5.77 15.56 -33.21
N ASP A 24 -6.31 16.23 -34.22
CA ASP A 24 -5.80 17.53 -34.63
C ASP A 24 -6.09 18.55 -33.53
N ALA A 25 -5.03 19.14 -32.99
CA ALA A 25 -5.14 20.16 -31.97
C ALA A 25 -5.91 21.36 -32.55
N PRO A 26 -6.89 21.93 -31.83
CA PRO A 26 -7.63 23.08 -32.32
C PRO A 26 -6.64 24.19 -32.67
N GLU A 27 -6.74 24.74 -33.89
CA GLU A 27 -5.93 25.88 -34.32
C GLU A 27 -6.13 27.03 -33.34
N SER A 28 -5.14 27.22 -32.47
CA SER A 28 -5.11 28.30 -31.51
C SER A 28 -4.88 29.60 -32.26
N SER A 29 -5.92 30.43 -32.36
CA SER A 29 -5.84 31.80 -32.88
C SER A 29 -5.18 32.79 -31.91
N ALA A 30 -4.56 32.31 -30.83
CA ALA A 30 -3.81 33.15 -29.92
C ALA A 30 -2.49 33.60 -30.56
N PRO A 31 -2.10 34.89 -30.43
CA PRO A 31 -0.80 35.35 -30.89
C PRO A 31 0.31 34.51 -30.25
N PRO A 32 1.36 34.12 -31.00
CA PRO A 32 2.41 33.27 -30.48
C PRO A 32 3.00 33.92 -29.22
N PRO A 33 3.19 33.14 -28.13
CA PRO A 33 3.85 33.67 -26.94
C PRO A 33 5.17 34.30 -27.37
N GLN A 34 5.41 35.54 -26.94
CA GLN A 34 6.67 36.22 -27.20
C GLN A 34 7.80 35.27 -26.78
N ARG A 35 8.70 34.94 -27.72
CA ARG A 35 9.89 34.14 -27.46
C ARG A 35 10.68 34.83 -26.34
N ILE A 36 10.51 34.35 -25.12
CA ILE A 36 11.56 34.45 -24.10
C ILE A 36 12.78 33.82 -24.75
N THR A 37 13.91 34.52 -24.75
CA THR A 37 15.11 34.11 -25.46
C THR A 37 15.53 32.71 -25.00
N ASN A 38 15.29 31.73 -25.88
CA ASN A 38 15.61 30.31 -25.71
C ASN A 38 17.12 30.12 -25.81
N ASP A 39 17.87 30.48 -24.78
CA ASP A 39 19.08 29.73 -24.48
C ASP A 39 18.63 28.52 -23.64
N PRO A 40 18.64 27.29 -24.19
CA PRO A 40 18.28 26.07 -23.45
C PRO A 40 19.34 25.67 -22.41
N SER A 41 20.35 26.51 -22.22
CA SER A 41 21.34 26.39 -21.17
C SER A 41 20.68 26.45 -19.79
N VAL A 42 20.87 25.38 -19.01
CA VAL A 42 20.61 25.34 -17.56
C VAL A 42 21.26 26.53 -16.82
N PHE A 43 22.31 27.14 -17.39
CA PHE A 43 22.99 28.30 -16.78
C PHE A 43 22.23 29.62 -16.92
N GLU A 44 21.18 29.69 -17.76
CA GLU A 44 20.32 30.88 -17.90
C GLU A 44 19.10 30.84 -16.98
N GLU A 45 18.90 29.74 -16.24
CA GLU A 45 17.82 29.64 -15.26
C GLU A 45 17.95 30.77 -14.21
N PRO A 46 16.85 31.46 -13.85
CA PRO A 46 16.89 32.63 -12.97
C PRO A 46 17.59 32.42 -11.62
N TRP A 47 17.63 31.19 -11.12
CA TRP A 47 18.31 30.80 -9.87
C TRP A 47 19.81 30.52 -10.03
N MET A 48 20.30 30.24 -11.23
CA MET A 48 21.73 30.07 -11.55
C MET A 48 22.42 31.41 -11.82
N ARG A 49 21.65 32.45 -12.19
CA ARG A 49 22.10 33.85 -12.31
C ARG A 49 22.25 34.53 -10.93
N THR A 50 22.82 33.86 -9.94
CA THR A 50 23.19 34.44 -8.63
C THR A 50 24.48 35.25 -8.73
N GLY A 51 24.50 36.22 -9.65
CA GLY A 51 25.61 37.13 -9.81
C GLY A 51 25.58 38.31 -8.84
N ASN A 52 24.42 38.74 -8.33
CA ASN A 52 24.35 39.97 -7.50
C ASN A 52 23.10 40.13 -6.61
N SER A 53 22.18 39.17 -6.55
CA SER A 53 21.11 39.24 -5.55
C SER A 53 21.61 38.62 -4.25
N VAL A 54 22.39 39.41 -3.51
CA VAL A 54 22.59 39.20 -2.09
C VAL A 54 21.21 39.42 -1.46
N MET A 55 20.36 38.40 -1.50
CA MET A 55 19.31 38.29 -0.50
C MET A 55 20.07 38.29 0.82
N HIS A 56 20.00 39.40 1.54
CA HIS A 56 20.25 39.41 2.97
C HIS A 56 19.21 38.50 3.60
N GLY A 57 19.44 37.19 3.47
CA GLY A 57 18.74 36.15 4.17
C GLY A 57 18.80 36.57 5.63
N ARG A 58 17.61 36.81 6.19
CA ARG A 58 17.42 36.90 7.63
C ARG A 58 18.31 35.82 8.23
N PRO A 59 19.27 36.15 9.13
CA PRO A 59 20.16 35.16 9.70
C PRO A 59 19.27 34.03 10.19
N GLU A 60 19.35 32.90 9.51
CA GLU A 60 18.61 31.71 9.89
C GLU A 60 18.99 31.51 11.35
N SER A 61 17.99 31.63 12.23
CA SER A 61 18.21 31.31 13.64
C SER A 61 18.88 29.95 13.62
N PRO A 62 20.06 29.80 14.28
CA PRO A 62 20.83 28.57 14.22
C PRO A 62 19.83 27.44 14.42
N GLU A 63 19.62 26.64 13.38
CA GLU A 63 18.62 25.59 13.41
C GLU A 63 18.92 24.83 14.69
N VAL A 64 18.00 24.93 15.66
CA VAL A 64 18.06 24.10 16.86
C VAL A 64 18.19 22.71 16.27
N PRO A 65 19.31 22.00 16.49
CA PRO A 65 19.66 20.82 15.71
C PRO A 65 18.43 19.95 15.61
N GLY A 66 17.76 20.04 14.46
CA GLY A 66 16.48 19.40 14.27
C GLY A 66 16.73 17.93 14.45
N GLU A 67 15.73 17.20 14.94
CA GLU A 67 15.82 15.74 14.93
C GLU A 67 16.00 15.32 13.46
N ALA A 68 17.25 15.08 13.06
CA ALA A 68 17.63 14.99 11.67
C ALA A 68 16.83 13.86 11.00
N ASP A 69 16.15 14.19 9.91
CA ASP A 69 15.28 13.25 9.23
C ASP A 69 16.13 12.21 8.48
N PRO A 70 16.10 10.92 8.86
CA PRO A 70 16.84 9.89 8.15
C PRO A 70 16.36 9.69 6.70
N GLU A 71 15.13 10.12 6.37
CA GLU A 71 14.59 10.00 5.01
C GLU A 71 15.24 11.00 4.04
N SER A 72 15.83 12.09 4.56
CA SER A 72 16.59 13.06 3.78
C SER A 72 18.10 12.82 3.84
N SER A 73 18.54 11.66 4.36
CA SER A 73 19.95 11.33 4.33
C SER A 73 20.43 11.10 2.90
N VAL A 74 21.33 11.98 2.45
CA VAL A 74 22.06 11.85 1.19
C VAL A 74 22.77 10.50 1.08
N TRP A 75 23.18 9.91 2.20
CA TRP A 75 23.91 8.64 2.24
C TRP A 75 23.05 7.41 1.97
N ASP A 76 21.72 7.53 2.05
CA ASP A 76 20.78 6.45 1.75
C ASP A 76 20.08 6.64 0.39
N GLU A 77 20.43 7.67 -0.37
CA GLU A 77 19.85 7.92 -1.69
C GLU A 77 20.22 6.81 -2.69
N PRO A 78 19.24 6.21 -3.39
CA PRO A 78 19.51 5.14 -4.37
C PRO A 78 20.44 5.56 -5.51
N GLY A 79 20.47 6.86 -5.84
CA GLY A 79 21.31 7.44 -6.89
C GLY A 79 22.75 7.69 -6.46
N LEU A 80 23.04 7.67 -5.15
CA LEU A 80 24.38 7.89 -4.64
C LEU A 80 25.20 6.60 -4.79
N SER A 81 25.98 6.50 -5.86
CA SER A 81 26.95 5.41 -6.00
C SER A 81 28.02 5.57 -4.92
N LEU A 82 28.09 4.64 -3.97
CA LEU A 82 29.17 4.58 -2.96
C LEU A 82 30.57 4.61 -3.59
N GLN A 83 30.70 4.15 -4.84
CA GLN A 83 31.96 4.22 -5.59
C GLN A 83 32.37 5.66 -5.94
N LEU A 84 31.39 6.56 -6.11
CA LEU A 84 31.61 7.97 -6.45
C LEU A 84 31.59 8.87 -5.22
N SER A 85 30.79 8.56 -4.20
CA SER A 85 30.64 9.38 -3.00
C SER A 85 31.68 9.09 -1.90
N GLY A 86 32.43 8.00 -2.01
CA GLY A 86 33.46 7.62 -1.04
C GLY A 86 32.87 6.99 0.22
N ASP A 87 33.70 6.87 1.26
CA ASP A 87 33.31 6.27 2.53
C ASP A 87 32.37 7.19 3.32
N ILE A 88 31.34 6.61 3.92
CA ILE A 88 30.39 7.33 4.77
C ILE A 88 31.14 7.88 6.00
N PRO A 89 31.11 9.21 6.25
CA PRO A 89 31.76 9.81 7.42
C PRO A 89 31.31 9.16 8.74
N ALA A 90 32.17 9.22 9.77
CA ALA A 90 31.85 8.64 11.08
C ALA A 90 30.60 9.26 11.73
N ASP A 91 30.34 10.53 11.43
CA ASP A 91 29.18 11.33 11.85
C ASP A 91 28.04 11.34 10.82
N GLY A 92 28.23 10.70 9.65
CA GLY A 92 27.20 10.58 8.62
C GLY A 92 25.95 9.92 9.17
N LEU A 93 24.81 10.62 9.06
CA LEU A 93 23.51 10.04 9.40
C LEU A 93 23.15 9.02 8.31
N THR A 94 22.88 7.79 8.69
CA THR A 94 22.25 6.80 7.82
C THR A 94 21.01 6.28 8.51
N TRP A 95 20.06 5.78 7.74
CA TRP A 95 18.84 5.16 8.23
C TRP A 95 19.16 4.06 9.24
N HIS A 96 20.18 3.23 8.95
CA HIS A 96 20.60 2.16 9.85
C HIS A 96 21.13 2.71 11.19
N ARG A 97 22.06 3.67 11.17
CA ARG A 97 22.63 4.26 12.40
C ARG A 97 21.53 4.94 13.22
N TRP A 98 20.62 5.65 12.57
CA TRP A 98 19.46 6.25 13.21
C TRP A 98 18.55 5.20 13.87
N ALA A 99 18.23 4.10 13.17
CA ALA A 99 17.41 3.02 13.70
C ALA A 99 18.08 2.33 14.91
N GLU A 100 19.39 2.11 14.88
CA GLU A 100 20.15 1.55 16.01
C GLU A 100 20.16 2.46 17.23
N GLN A 101 20.40 3.76 17.03
CA GLN A 101 20.36 4.75 18.10
C GLN A 101 18.98 4.79 18.77
N ASN A 102 17.91 4.76 17.97
CA ASN A 102 16.54 4.71 18.50
C ASN A 102 16.21 3.38 19.18
N GLN A 103 16.76 2.26 18.69
CA GLN A 103 16.63 0.95 19.33
C GLN A 103 17.28 0.94 20.71
N ALA A 104 18.44 1.57 20.88
CA ALA A 104 19.12 1.69 22.18
C ALA A 104 18.31 2.52 23.18
N ARG A 105 17.54 3.52 22.71
CA ARG A 105 16.67 4.37 23.54
C ARG A 105 15.32 3.73 23.87
N THR A 106 14.93 2.69 23.14
CA THR A 106 13.59 2.10 23.27
C THR A 106 13.56 0.99 24.31
N SER A 107 12.80 1.22 25.38
CA SER A 107 12.60 0.22 26.42
C SER A 107 11.78 -0.99 25.92
N LEU A 108 11.94 -2.14 26.58
CA LEU A 108 11.13 -3.33 26.28
C LEU A 108 9.63 -3.05 26.50
N THR A 109 9.28 -2.34 27.57
CA THR A 109 7.88 -2.00 27.90
C THR A 109 7.26 -1.14 26.80
N THR A 110 7.99 -0.15 26.28
CA THR A 110 7.54 0.67 25.16
C THR A 110 7.28 -0.19 23.93
N SER A 111 8.22 -1.07 23.59
CA SER A 111 8.10 -1.98 22.44
C SER A 111 6.89 -2.94 22.56
N LEU A 112 6.69 -3.54 23.73
CA LEU A 112 5.54 -4.41 23.99
C LEU A 112 4.21 -3.63 23.96
N GLY A 113 4.17 -2.44 24.57
CA GLY A 113 3.01 -1.57 24.55
C GLY A 113 2.60 -1.15 23.13
N VAL A 114 3.57 -0.77 22.31
CA VAL A 114 3.34 -0.47 20.87
C VAL A 114 2.84 -1.72 20.15
N THR A 115 3.43 -2.90 20.39
CA THR A 115 3.00 -4.15 19.74
C THR A 115 1.52 -4.44 20.00
N LEU A 116 1.08 -4.31 21.26
CA LEU A 116 -0.32 -4.53 21.64
C LEU A 116 -1.24 -3.46 21.04
N LEU A 117 -0.85 -2.20 21.12
CA LEU A 117 -1.64 -1.08 20.59
C LEU A 117 -1.85 -1.22 19.07
N VAL A 118 -0.77 -1.50 18.33
CA VAL A 118 -0.81 -1.69 16.88
C VAL A 118 -1.70 -2.87 16.50
N ALA A 119 -1.64 -3.99 17.24
CA ALA A 119 -2.48 -5.16 16.97
C ALA A 119 -3.97 -4.82 17.07
N ILE A 120 -4.37 -4.14 18.16
CA ILE A 120 -5.76 -3.73 18.40
C ILE A 120 -6.21 -2.73 17.33
N CYS A 121 -5.44 -1.65 17.12
CA CYS A 121 -5.81 -0.61 16.16
C CYS A 121 -5.89 -1.13 14.73
N SER A 122 -5.01 -2.05 14.31
CA SER A 122 -5.07 -2.63 12.96
C SER A 122 -6.31 -3.52 12.78
N GLY A 123 -6.69 -4.28 13.80
CA GLY A 123 -7.91 -5.08 13.76
C GLY A 123 -9.16 -4.21 13.62
N LEU A 124 -9.22 -3.09 14.35
CA LEU A 124 -10.31 -2.11 14.26
C LEU A 124 -10.34 -1.40 12.90
N LEU A 125 -9.17 -1.04 12.36
CA LEU A 125 -9.07 -0.40 11.04
C LEU A 125 -9.60 -1.32 9.93
N ALA A 126 -9.39 -2.63 10.04
CA ALA A 126 -9.93 -3.59 9.08
C ALA A 126 -11.47 -3.65 9.09
N ILE A 127 -12.11 -3.51 10.26
CA ILE A 127 -13.58 -3.37 10.34
C ILE A 127 -14.06 -2.10 9.62
N LEU A 128 -13.33 -0.99 9.74
CA LEU A 128 -13.69 0.22 9.00
C LEU A 128 -13.54 0.01 7.49
N GLY A 129 -12.47 -0.67 7.06
CA GLY A 129 -12.22 -1.01 5.66
C GLY A 129 -13.35 -1.85 5.04
N THR A 130 -13.85 -2.86 5.77
CA THR A 130 -14.97 -3.69 5.29
C THR A 130 -16.26 -2.89 5.13
N LEU A 131 -16.57 -2.02 6.09
CA LEU A 131 -17.75 -1.16 6.04
C LEU A 131 -17.71 -0.19 4.86
N ILE A 132 -16.53 0.39 4.56
CA ILE A 132 -16.35 1.28 3.41
C ILE A 132 -16.59 0.55 2.08
N ILE A 133 -16.03 -0.66 1.91
CA ILE A 133 -16.28 -1.46 0.70
C ILE A 133 -17.76 -1.78 0.57
N GLN A 134 -18.41 -2.19 1.65
CA GLN A 134 -19.83 -2.56 1.62
C GLN A 134 -20.72 -1.37 1.21
N ALA A 135 -20.35 -0.15 1.59
CA ALA A 135 -21.07 1.07 1.23
C ALA A 135 -20.87 1.49 -0.24
N GLY A 136 -19.78 1.07 -0.89
CA GLY A 136 -19.42 1.51 -2.24
C GLY A 136 -20.32 1.01 -3.36
N GLY A 137 -21.18 0.00 -3.10
CA GLY A 137 -22.00 -0.65 -4.13
C GLY A 137 -21.16 -1.43 -5.16
N GLY A 138 -21.80 -2.32 -5.92
CA GLY A 138 -21.14 -3.10 -6.97
C GLY A 138 -21.62 -4.55 -7.04
N ASN A 139 -20.94 -5.36 -7.84
CA ASN A 139 -21.24 -6.79 -7.91
C ASN A 139 -20.86 -7.46 -6.58
N ALA A 140 -21.87 -7.83 -5.79
CA ALA A 140 -21.69 -8.39 -4.46
C ALA A 140 -20.76 -9.61 -4.44
N PHE A 141 -20.79 -10.45 -5.47
CA PHE A 141 -19.91 -11.61 -5.53
C PHE A 141 -18.44 -11.21 -5.65
N VAL A 142 -18.10 -10.34 -6.60
CA VAL A 142 -16.71 -9.89 -6.81
C VAL A 142 -16.19 -9.14 -5.57
N LEU A 143 -17.04 -8.30 -4.97
CA LEU A 143 -16.69 -7.58 -3.76
C LEU A 143 -16.43 -8.53 -2.58
N LEU A 144 -17.28 -9.53 -2.34
CA LEU A 144 -17.11 -10.45 -1.20
C LEU A 144 -16.00 -11.48 -1.41
N ALA A 145 -15.78 -11.93 -2.65
CA ALA A 145 -14.80 -12.96 -2.98
C ALA A 145 -13.37 -12.41 -3.12
N ILE A 146 -13.21 -11.15 -3.55
CA ILE A 146 -11.90 -10.57 -3.89
C ILE A 146 -11.67 -9.25 -3.16
N GLY A 147 -12.58 -8.28 -3.32
CA GLY A 147 -12.37 -6.92 -2.80
C GLY A 147 -12.24 -6.86 -1.28
N ALA A 148 -13.17 -7.48 -0.56
CA ALA A 148 -13.18 -7.55 0.89
C ALA A 148 -11.92 -8.24 1.44
N PRO A 149 -11.54 -9.46 1.01
CA PRO A 149 -10.28 -10.09 1.41
C PRO A 149 -9.04 -9.21 1.23
N ILE A 150 -8.91 -8.50 0.11
CA ILE A 150 -7.75 -7.62 -0.16
C ILE A 150 -7.69 -6.49 0.87
N VAL A 151 -8.78 -5.75 1.06
CA VAL A 151 -8.79 -4.62 2.00
C VAL A 151 -8.66 -5.10 3.43
N GLU A 152 -9.35 -6.16 3.79
CA GLU A 152 -9.26 -6.74 5.13
C GLU A 152 -7.84 -7.12 5.50
N GLU A 153 -7.18 -7.93 4.67
CA GLU A 153 -5.83 -8.38 4.97
C GLU A 153 -4.83 -7.22 4.91
N THR A 154 -5.02 -6.23 4.02
CA THR A 154 -4.19 -5.01 4.00
C THR A 154 -4.34 -4.21 5.29
N MET A 155 -5.57 -4.01 5.77
CA MET A 155 -5.84 -3.18 6.95
C MET A 155 -5.41 -3.86 8.25
N LYS A 156 -5.54 -5.19 8.37
CA LYS A 156 -5.10 -5.98 9.55
C LYS A 156 -3.60 -5.86 9.81
N ILE A 157 -2.80 -5.58 8.78
CA ILE A 157 -1.34 -5.45 8.87
C ILE A 157 -0.83 -4.05 8.54
N GLY A 158 -1.69 -3.11 8.16
CA GLY A 158 -1.31 -1.79 7.67
C GLY A 158 -0.48 -1.00 8.68
N LEU A 159 -0.90 -0.94 9.95
CA LEU A 159 -0.11 -0.25 10.99
C LEU A 159 1.15 -1.04 11.36
N THR A 160 1.11 -2.38 11.28
CA THR A 160 2.31 -3.21 11.48
C THR A 160 3.38 -2.90 10.43
N ILE A 161 2.99 -2.81 9.15
CA ILE A 161 3.86 -2.38 8.06
C ILE A 161 4.36 -0.96 8.30
N TRP A 162 3.47 -0.03 8.63
CA TRP A 162 3.86 1.36 8.89
C TRP A 162 4.91 1.45 10.00
N VAL A 163 4.79 0.67 11.08
CA VAL A 163 5.83 0.59 12.11
C VAL A 163 7.12 -0.02 11.56
N VAL A 164 7.04 -1.10 10.76
CA VAL A 164 8.23 -1.69 10.14
C VAL A 164 8.97 -0.68 9.25
N GLU A 165 8.25 0.12 8.47
CA GLU A 165 8.83 1.11 7.55
C GLU A 165 9.37 2.35 8.27
N LYS A 166 8.54 2.97 9.11
CA LYS A 166 8.82 4.28 9.70
C LYS A 166 9.48 4.19 11.07
N ARG A 167 9.25 3.12 11.82
CA ARG A 167 9.72 2.97 13.22
C ARG A 167 10.18 1.54 13.56
N PRO A 168 11.07 0.92 12.76
CA PRO A 168 11.43 -0.51 12.90
C PRO A 168 12.00 -0.88 14.26
N TRP A 169 12.59 0.07 14.99
CA TRP A 169 13.17 -0.16 16.33
C TRP A 169 12.12 -0.41 17.41
N LEU A 170 10.85 -0.08 17.16
CA LEU A 170 9.74 -0.40 18.06
C LEU A 170 9.47 -1.90 18.10
N PHE A 171 9.90 -2.65 17.09
CA PHE A 171 10.00 -4.11 17.13
C PHE A 171 11.42 -4.55 17.41
N ARG A 172 11.61 -5.27 18.52
CA ARG A 172 12.91 -5.78 18.98
C ARG A 172 13.24 -7.16 18.42
N TRP A 173 12.23 -8.00 18.14
CA TRP A 173 12.42 -9.31 17.51
C TRP A 173 11.26 -9.69 16.59
N ARG A 174 11.53 -10.61 15.66
CA ARG A 174 10.60 -11.12 14.63
C ARG A 174 9.24 -11.57 15.20
N GLY A 175 9.29 -12.22 16.37
CA GLY A 175 8.08 -12.74 17.03
C GLY A 175 7.06 -11.66 17.42
N GLN A 176 7.48 -10.42 17.68
CA GLN A 176 6.52 -9.33 17.98
C GLN A 176 5.66 -8.98 16.76
N ILE A 177 6.24 -8.98 15.57
CA ILE A 177 5.55 -8.67 14.33
C ILE A 177 4.52 -9.76 14.03
N LEU A 178 4.91 -11.03 14.18
CA LEU A 178 3.99 -12.17 14.04
C LEU A 178 2.86 -12.13 15.06
N LEU A 179 3.19 -11.89 16.33
CA LEU A 179 2.19 -11.76 17.39
C LEU A 179 1.24 -10.59 17.10
N CYS A 180 1.74 -9.47 16.58
CA CYS A 180 0.93 -8.32 16.19
C CYS A 180 -0.11 -8.69 15.12
N GLY A 181 0.31 -9.37 14.05
CA GLY A 181 -0.60 -9.85 13.02
C GLY A 181 -1.61 -10.87 13.52
N MET A 182 -1.17 -11.87 14.29
CA MET A 182 -2.05 -12.86 14.94
C MET A 182 -3.14 -12.18 15.78
N CYS A 183 -2.74 -11.30 16.69
CA CYS A 183 -3.66 -10.59 17.56
C CYS A 183 -4.58 -9.65 16.79
N SER A 184 -4.09 -9.00 15.73
CA SER A 184 -4.95 -8.18 14.86
C SER A 184 -6.05 -9.00 14.19
N GLY A 185 -5.70 -10.16 13.62
CA GLY A 185 -6.66 -11.09 13.02
C GLY A 185 -7.70 -11.60 14.03
N MET A 186 -7.29 -11.90 15.26
CA MET A 186 -8.19 -12.30 16.34
C MET A 186 -9.15 -11.16 16.76
N VAL A 187 -8.65 -9.94 16.90
CA VAL A 187 -9.46 -8.75 17.24
C VAL A 187 -10.50 -8.50 16.15
N PHE A 188 -10.08 -8.51 14.88
CA PHE A 188 -10.97 -8.38 13.73
C PHE A 188 -12.06 -9.45 13.76
N ALA A 189 -11.68 -10.73 13.85
CA ALA A 189 -12.62 -11.85 13.81
C ALA A 189 -13.62 -11.82 14.97
N ALA A 190 -13.18 -11.42 16.17
CA ALA A 190 -14.07 -11.32 17.32
C ALA A 190 -15.15 -10.25 17.11
N ILE A 191 -14.76 -9.07 16.62
CA ILE A 191 -15.69 -7.96 16.36
C ILE A 191 -16.64 -8.31 15.21
N GLU A 192 -16.09 -8.83 14.11
CA GLU A 192 -16.87 -9.25 12.96
C GLU A 192 -17.91 -10.30 13.37
N ASN A 193 -17.52 -11.33 14.12
CA ASN A 193 -18.45 -12.35 14.60
C ASN A 193 -19.55 -11.78 15.47
N VAL A 194 -19.24 -10.81 16.34
CA VAL A 194 -20.28 -10.11 17.13
C VAL A 194 -21.26 -9.38 16.20
N ILE A 195 -20.77 -8.62 15.22
CA ILE A 195 -21.61 -7.90 14.25
C ILE A 195 -22.53 -8.88 13.52
N TYR A 196 -21.98 -9.98 13.02
CA TYR A 196 -22.80 -10.93 12.27
C TYR A 196 -23.83 -11.65 13.13
N LEU A 197 -23.46 -12.11 14.33
CA LEU A 197 -24.36 -12.88 15.18
C LEU A 197 -25.43 -12.03 15.88
N THR A 198 -25.25 -10.71 15.95
CA THR A 198 -26.19 -9.81 16.63
C THR A 198 -26.95 -8.88 15.69
N ILE A 199 -26.38 -8.51 14.55
CA ILE A 199 -26.95 -7.52 13.63
C ILE A 199 -27.34 -8.15 12.29
N LEU A 200 -26.45 -8.94 11.68
CA LEU A 200 -26.64 -9.38 10.29
C LEU A 200 -27.40 -10.71 10.13
N ILE A 201 -27.32 -11.61 11.10
CA ILE A 201 -27.98 -12.92 11.06
C ILE A 201 -29.06 -12.95 12.14
N PRO A 202 -30.35 -12.80 11.78
CA PRO A 202 -31.42 -12.94 12.74
C PRO A 202 -31.53 -14.40 13.19
N ASN A 203 -31.56 -14.64 14.50
CA ASN A 203 -31.70 -15.97 15.13
C ASN A 203 -30.66 -16.99 14.61
N PRO A 204 -29.35 -16.76 14.82
CA PRO A 204 -28.32 -17.68 14.32
C PRO A 204 -28.45 -19.06 14.96
N SER A 205 -28.33 -20.11 14.15
CA SER A 205 -28.29 -21.49 14.65
C SER A 205 -27.02 -21.72 15.48
N ALA A 206 -27.04 -22.73 16.36
CA ALA A 206 -25.85 -23.12 17.11
C ALA A 206 -24.67 -23.49 16.18
N ALA A 207 -24.95 -24.11 15.03
CA ALA A 207 -23.94 -24.46 14.04
C ALA A 207 -23.24 -23.22 13.47
N ILE A 208 -24.01 -22.17 13.09
CA ILE A 208 -23.47 -20.89 12.62
C ILE A 208 -22.57 -20.26 13.67
N VAL A 209 -23.03 -20.21 14.93
CA VAL A 209 -22.26 -19.64 16.04
C VAL A 209 -20.93 -20.38 16.21
N THR A 210 -20.95 -21.71 16.20
CA THR A 210 -19.73 -22.53 16.32
C THR A 210 -18.80 -22.30 15.13
N TRP A 211 -19.31 -22.33 13.89
CA TRP A 211 -18.52 -22.11 12.69
C TRP A 211 -17.79 -20.76 12.71
N ARG A 212 -18.52 -19.69 13.05
CA ARG A 212 -18.00 -18.33 13.18
C ARG A 212 -16.84 -18.24 14.18
N TRP A 213 -17.05 -18.76 15.39
CA TRP A 213 -16.06 -18.67 16.46
C TRP A 213 -14.89 -19.66 16.35
N THR A 214 -14.96 -20.60 15.40
CA THR A 214 -13.88 -21.57 15.16
C THR A 214 -13.22 -21.33 13.82
N VAL A 215 -13.91 -21.63 12.72
CA VAL A 215 -13.37 -21.60 11.36
C VAL A 215 -13.05 -20.18 10.93
N CYS A 216 -13.94 -19.20 11.14
CA CYS A 216 -13.64 -17.81 10.74
C CYS A 216 -12.51 -17.21 11.59
N VAL A 217 -12.51 -17.46 12.91
CA VAL A 217 -11.41 -17.01 13.78
C VAL A 217 -10.07 -17.61 13.35
N LEU A 218 -10.04 -18.92 13.05
CA LEU A 218 -8.84 -19.61 12.56
C LEU A 218 -8.38 -19.04 11.21
N LEU A 219 -9.31 -18.82 10.27
CA LEU A 219 -9.02 -18.24 8.97
C LEU A 219 -8.38 -16.86 9.11
N HIS A 220 -9.02 -15.92 9.82
CA HIS A 220 -8.51 -14.56 9.93
C HIS A 220 -7.18 -14.53 10.70
N THR A 221 -7.06 -15.29 11.78
CA THR A 221 -5.79 -15.38 12.52
C THR A 221 -4.69 -15.96 11.64
N GLY A 222 -4.99 -16.99 10.85
CA GLY A 222 -4.06 -17.65 9.93
C GLY A 222 -3.61 -16.73 8.80
N CYS A 223 -4.55 -16.09 8.09
CA CYS A 223 -4.24 -15.13 7.02
C CYS A 223 -3.45 -13.93 7.55
N SER A 224 -3.84 -13.34 8.68
CA SER A 224 -3.09 -12.22 9.27
C SER A 224 -1.69 -12.64 9.76
N SER A 225 -1.52 -13.89 10.21
CA SER A 225 -0.19 -14.45 10.51
C SER A 225 0.66 -14.56 9.24
N LEU A 226 0.07 -15.01 8.13
CA LEU A 226 0.74 -15.14 6.84
C LEU A 226 1.18 -13.77 6.30
N ALA A 227 0.31 -12.76 6.38
CA ALA A 227 0.68 -11.39 6.02
C ALA A 227 1.78 -10.82 6.94
N ALA A 228 1.73 -11.11 8.24
CA ALA A 228 2.77 -10.69 9.19
C ALA A 228 4.11 -11.41 8.99
N LEU A 229 4.15 -12.61 8.40
CA LEU A 229 5.39 -13.22 7.92
C LEU A 229 6.04 -12.36 6.83
N GLY A 230 5.23 -11.77 5.94
CA GLY A 230 5.68 -10.78 4.96
C GLY A 230 6.33 -9.57 5.64
N ALA A 231 5.63 -8.92 6.56
CA ALA A 231 6.18 -7.79 7.33
C ALA A 231 7.45 -8.16 8.13
N THR A 232 7.49 -9.37 8.69
CA THR A 232 8.67 -9.90 9.39
C THR A 232 9.86 -10.06 8.46
N ARG A 233 9.63 -10.50 7.22
CA ARG A 233 10.65 -10.63 6.19
C ARG A 233 11.19 -9.26 5.77
N VAL A 234 10.31 -8.29 5.50
CA VAL A 234 10.68 -6.89 5.22
C VAL A 234 11.57 -6.33 6.34
N TRP A 235 11.16 -6.48 7.60
CA TRP A 235 11.93 -6.02 8.76
C TRP A 235 13.29 -6.75 8.89
N SER A 236 13.32 -8.05 8.61
CA SER A 236 14.56 -8.83 8.74
C SER A 236 15.57 -8.50 7.66
N GLU A 237 15.11 -8.33 6.42
CA GLU A 237 15.97 -7.98 5.28
C GLU A 237 16.49 -6.55 5.40
N SER A 238 15.68 -5.59 5.85
CA SER A 238 16.13 -4.21 6.09
C SER A 238 17.26 -4.15 7.11
N ARG A 239 17.16 -4.92 8.21
CA ARG A 239 18.23 -5.02 9.21
C ARG A 239 19.45 -5.77 8.71
N ARG A 240 19.27 -6.87 7.97
CA ARG A 240 20.38 -7.67 7.42
C ARG A 240 21.20 -6.87 6.40
N LEU A 241 20.52 -6.12 5.55
CA LEU A 241 21.11 -5.34 4.46
C LEU A 241 21.43 -3.89 4.87
N GLN A 242 21.11 -3.50 6.11
CA GLN A 242 21.33 -2.16 6.67
C GLN A 242 20.75 -1.04 5.80
N ARG A 243 19.57 -1.27 5.23
CA ARG A 243 18.88 -0.36 4.30
C ARG A 243 17.46 -0.11 4.74
N GLN A 244 16.82 0.88 4.12
CA GLN A 244 15.39 1.13 4.32
C GLN A 244 14.53 -0.11 3.96
N PRO A 245 13.44 -0.38 4.71
CA PRO A 245 12.48 -1.43 4.44
C PRO A 245 11.89 -1.33 3.04
N GLN A 246 11.82 -2.46 2.32
CA GLN A 246 11.19 -2.52 1.01
C GLN A 246 10.06 -3.55 1.04
N LEU A 247 8.83 -3.12 0.75
CA LEU A 247 7.64 -3.99 0.77
C LEU A 247 7.76 -5.19 -0.18
N SER A 248 8.50 -5.03 -1.28
CA SER A 248 8.80 -6.11 -2.23
C SER A 248 9.44 -7.33 -1.56
N ASP A 249 10.19 -7.15 -0.46
CA ASP A 249 10.84 -8.25 0.25
C ASP A 249 9.81 -9.20 0.90
N GLY A 250 8.60 -8.72 1.22
CA GLY A 250 7.54 -9.48 1.88
C GLY A 250 6.24 -9.63 1.08
N ALA A 251 6.12 -8.99 -0.08
CA ALA A 251 4.88 -8.89 -0.84
C ALA A 251 4.23 -10.25 -1.15
N ALA A 252 5.02 -11.27 -1.48
CA ALA A 252 4.51 -12.61 -1.80
C ALA A 252 3.67 -13.22 -0.65
N TRP A 253 4.07 -12.99 0.60
CA TRP A 253 3.35 -13.50 1.78
C TRP A 253 2.06 -12.74 2.05
N ILE A 254 2.06 -11.43 1.81
CA ILE A 254 0.87 -10.57 1.93
C ILE A 254 -0.17 -10.97 0.87
N VAL A 255 0.28 -11.14 -0.39
CA VAL A 255 -0.59 -11.60 -1.48
C VAL A 255 -1.12 -13.02 -1.19
N ALA A 256 -0.29 -13.92 -0.68
CA ALA A 256 -0.74 -15.26 -0.30
C ALA A 256 -1.85 -15.22 0.76
N ALA A 257 -1.79 -14.30 1.74
CA ALA A 257 -2.86 -14.14 2.73
C ALA A 257 -4.19 -13.71 2.11
N MET A 258 -4.14 -12.73 1.19
CA MET A 258 -5.30 -12.25 0.44
C MET A 258 -5.93 -13.36 -0.41
N LEU A 259 -5.09 -14.14 -1.10
CA LEU A 259 -5.55 -15.25 -1.94
C LEU A 259 -6.16 -16.37 -1.10
N CYS A 260 -5.52 -16.78 0.00
CA CYS A 260 -6.05 -17.80 0.90
C CYS A 260 -7.44 -17.40 1.45
N HIS A 261 -7.59 -16.13 1.84
CA HIS A 261 -8.86 -15.60 2.31
C HIS A 261 -9.89 -15.57 1.18
N GLY A 262 -9.55 -15.00 0.02
CA GLY A 262 -10.47 -14.94 -1.13
C GLY A 262 -10.93 -16.31 -1.62
N ILE A 263 -10.05 -17.32 -1.60
CA ILE A 263 -10.41 -18.71 -1.94
C ILE A 263 -11.45 -19.25 -0.95
N TYR A 264 -11.25 -19.03 0.35
CA TYR A 264 -12.22 -19.45 1.36
C TYR A 264 -13.58 -18.75 1.14
N ASN A 265 -13.60 -17.43 0.95
CA ASN A 265 -14.84 -16.69 0.72
C ASN A 265 -15.55 -17.16 -0.55
N THR A 266 -14.80 -17.40 -1.62
CA THR A 266 -15.35 -17.94 -2.87
C THR A 266 -16.00 -19.30 -2.64
N ALA A 267 -15.32 -20.22 -1.92
CA ALA A 267 -15.85 -21.53 -1.62
C ALA A 267 -17.14 -21.46 -0.77
N ALA A 268 -17.15 -20.61 0.26
CA ALA A 268 -18.33 -20.39 1.10
C ALA A 268 -19.52 -19.84 0.29
N LEU A 269 -19.28 -18.86 -0.60
CA LEU A 269 -20.31 -18.29 -1.48
C LEU A 269 -20.86 -19.32 -2.48
N VAL A 270 -19.99 -20.11 -3.11
CA VAL A 270 -20.41 -21.16 -4.07
C VAL A 270 -21.25 -22.23 -3.37
N LEU A 271 -20.84 -22.66 -2.18
CA LEU A 271 -21.61 -23.63 -1.40
C LEU A 271 -22.96 -23.04 -0.98
N ALA A 272 -23.01 -21.76 -0.59
CA ALA A 272 -24.27 -21.07 -0.27
C ALA A 272 -25.23 -21.03 -1.48
N TRP A 273 -24.70 -20.73 -2.67
CA TRP A 273 -25.47 -20.76 -3.92
C TRP A 273 -25.94 -22.15 -4.31
N ALA A 274 -25.19 -23.20 -3.98
CA ALA A 274 -25.59 -24.59 -4.16
C ALA A 274 -26.66 -25.06 -3.15
N GLY A 275 -27.10 -24.18 -2.23
CA GLY A 275 -28.14 -24.48 -1.25
C GLY A 275 -27.61 -25.09 0.05
N HIS A 276 -26.28 -25.12 0.27
CA HIS A 276 -25.73 -25.50 1.56
C HIS A 276 -25.85 -24.33 2.54
N THR A 277 -26.41 -24.61 3.72
CA THR A 277 -26.44 -23.68 4.85
C THR A 277 -25.39 -24.10 5.86
N PHE A 278 -24.53 -23.16 6.25
CA PHE A 278 -23.56 -23.31 7.35
C PHE A 278 -24.07 -22.55 8.56
#